data_AF-A0A1H9DKH9-F1
#
_entry.id   AF-A0A1H9DKH9-F1
#
_cell.length_a   1.000
_cell.length_b   1.000
_cell.length_c   1.000
_cell.angle_alpha   90.00
_cell.angle_beta   90.00
_cell.angle_gamma   90.00
#
_symmetry.space_group_name_H-M   'P 1'
#
loop_
_entity.id
_entity.type
_entity.pdbx_description
1 polymer ?
#
loop_
_entity_poly.entity_id
_entity_poly.type
_entity_poly.pdbx_seq_one_letter_code
_entity_poly.pdbx_strand_id
1 'polypeptide(L)'
;MMKYLNLFLFALIFSCNNSEKSNNLKKTSNSEMVISRPLEFSKKTRNSLLLKAINQKDTLAYKKLSNFYLANDRADEFYVYAFIMATEHNYPKAYYDLYESLMFASVYINQFKRENSKKVAIYYLLKSAELNYKGGKNHLAKYFKNVDDIPSSKDYWLKEVESKVPN
;
A
#
# COMPACT_ATOMS: atom_id res chain seq x y z
N MET A 1 30.43 -19.19 -46.29
CA MET A 1 30.19 -18.84 -44.88
C MET A 1 29.01 -17.87 -44.90
N MET A 2 27.77 -18.20 -44.51
CA MET A 2 27.29 -18.82 -43.28
C MET A 2 26.06 -19.72 -43.57
N LYS A 3 25.82 -20.69 -42.69
CA LYS A 3 24.98 -21.90 -42.90
C LYS A 3 23.48 -21.61 -42.82
N TYR A 4 22.69 -22.25 -43.69
CA TYR A 4 21.25 -22.47 -43.49
C TYR A 4 21.04 -23.39 -42.28
N LEU A 5 20.09 -23.09 -41.40
CA LEU A 5 19.48 -24.09 -40.52
C LEU A 5 17.98 -23.82 -40.31
N ASN A 6 17.21 -24.76 -40.85
CA ASN A 6 15.80 -25.06 -40.68
C ASN A 6 15.32 -24.95 -39.21
N LEU A 7 14.14 -24.34 -38.99
CA LEU A 7 12.84 -25.01 -38.81
C LEU A 7 12.68 -25.66 -37.42
N PHE A 8 11.92 -25.02 -36.52
CA PHE A 8 10.91 -25.77 -35.77
C PHE A 8 9.72 -24.87 -35.41
N LEU A 9 8.65 -25.16 -36.13
CA LEU A 9 7.27 -24.81 -35.88
C LEU A 9 6.88 -25.42 -34.50
N PHE A 10 6.52 -24.60 -33.53
CA PHE A 10 5.65 -25.03 -32.42
C PHE A 10 4.50 -24.03 -32.31
N ALA A 11 3.66 -24.04 -33.34
CA ALA A 11 2.25 -23.78 -33.17
C ALA A 11 1.62 -25.05 -32.57
N LEU A 12 1.48 -25.10 -31.24
CA LEU A 12 0.47 -25.92 -30.59
C LEU A 12 -0.44 -25.01 -29.78
N ILE A 13 -1.39 -24.47 -30.54
CA ILE A 13 -2.68 -23.99 -30.11
C ILE A 13 -3.51 -25.25 -29.82
N PHE A 14 -3.73 -25.56 -28.54
CA PHE A 14 -4.89 -26.30 -28.03
C PHE A 14 -5.16 -25.72 -26.64
N SER A 15 -6.01 -24.70 -26.53
CA SER A 15 -7.47 -24.83 -26.39
C SER A 15 -7.84 -25.43 -25.02
N CYS A 16 -8.10 -24.55 -24.04
CA CYS A 16 -9.12 -24.81 -23.04
C CYS A 16 -10.30 -23.90 -23.38
N ASN A 17 -11.20 -24.47 -24.17
CA ASN A 17 -12.53 -23.95 -24.41
C ASN A 17 -13.41 -24.43 -23.25
N ASN A 18 -13.69 -23.57 -22.27
CA ASN A 18 -14.87 -23.74 -21.42
C ASN A 18 -15.88 -22.68 -21.81
N SER A 19 -16.77 -23.08 -22.71
CA SER A 19 -18.03 -22.40 -22.95
C SER A 19 -18.97 -22.66 -21.78
N GLU A 20 -19.19 -21.64 -20.95
CA GLU A 20 -20.45 -21.52 -20.19
C GLU A 20 -21.02 -20.11 -20.35
N LYS A 21 -22.05 -20.07 -21.22
CA LYS A 21 -23.19 -19.14 -21.28
C LYS A 21 -22.92 -17.67 -20.96
N SER A 22 -22.72 -16.90 -22.02
CA SER A 22 -23.19 -15.52 -22.13
C SER A 22 -24.71 -15.49 -21.89
N ASN A 23 -25.10 -15.29 -20.63
CA ASN A 23 -26.45 -14.87 -20.31
C ASN A 23 -26.52 -13.35 -20.54
N ASN A 24 -27.38 -12.97 -21.48
CA ASN A 24 -27.80 -11.62 -21.78
C ASN A 24 -27.88 -10.72 -20.55
N LEU A 25 -26.87 -9.87 -20.32
CA LEU A 25 -27.03 -8.68 -19.50
C LEU A 25 -27.44 -7.55 -20.43
N LYS A 26 -28.76 -7.40 -20.55
CA LYS A 26 -29.40 -6.16 -20.97
C LYS A 26 -28.66 -5.01 -20.29
N LYS A 27 -28.10 -4.12 -21.11
CA LYS A 27 -27.55 -2.85 -20.66
C LYS A 27 -28.73 -1.96 -20.27
N THR A 28 -29.28 -2.20 -19.08
CA THR A 28 -30.17 -1.26 -18.40
C THR A 28 -29.31 -0.38 -17.51
N SER A 29 -29.14 0.86 -17.96
CA SER A 29 -28.56 1.95 -17.21
C SER A 29 -29.42 2.24 -15.98
N ASN A 30 -29.11 1.61 -14.86
CA ASN A 30 -29.41 2.13 -13.53
C ASN A 30 -28.11 2.04 -12.74
N SER A 31 -27.54 3.20 -12.43
CA SER A 31 -26.39 3.36 -11.53
C SER A 31 -26.82 2.99 -10.11
N GLU A 32 -27.02 1.71 -9.84
CA GLU A 32 -27.08 1.21 -8.47
C GLU A 32 -25.65 1.23 -7.92
N MET A 33 -25.45 2.08 -6.91
CA MET A 33 -24.27 2.08 -6.07
C MET A 33 -24.05 0.64 -5.57
N VAL A 34 -23.06 -0.07 -6.11
CA VAL A 34 -22.61 -1.34 -5.56
C VAL A 34 -22.06 -1.01 -4.18
N ILE A 35 -22.90 -1.15 -3.16
CA ILE A 35 -22.47 -1.15 -1.76
C ILE A 35 -21.55 -2.36 -1.65
N SER A 36 -20.24 -2.12 -1.76
CA SER A 36 -19.22 -3.13 -1.56
C SER A 36 -19.46 -3.71 -0.17
N ARG A 37 -19.85 -4.99 -0.09
CA ARG A 37 -19.98 -5.66 1.21
C ARG A 37 -18.64 -5.55 1.95
N PRO A 38 -18.66 -5.33 3.27
CA PRO A 38 -17.45 -5.34 4.08
C PRO A 38 -16.66 -6.63 3.81
N LEU A 39 -15.33 -6.54 3.76
CA LEU A 39 -14.50 -7.74 3.63
C LEU A 39 -14.63 -8.51 4.95
N GLU A 40 -15.13 -9.74 4.92
CA GLU A 40 -15.39 -10.50 6.14
C GLU A 40 -14.25 -11.48 6.47
N PHE A 41 -13.58 -11.25 7.59
CA PHE A 41 -12.67 -12.21 8.23
C PHE A 41 -13.15 -12.50 9.64
N SER A 42 -13.28 -13.80 9.97
CA SER A 42 -13.53 -14.23 11.36
C SER A 42 -12.41 -13.72 12.30
N LYS A 43 -12.71 -13.53 13.59
CA LYS A 43 -11.71 -13.17 14.60
C LYS A 43 -10.51 -14.15 14.58
N LYS A 44 -10.78 -15.45 14.44
CA LYS A 44 -9.75 -16.50 14.34
C LYS A 44 -8.85 -16.28 13.11
N THR A 45 -9.44 -15.97 11.95
CA THR A 45 -8.71 -15.68 10.72
C THR A 45 -7.82 -14.44 10.88
N ARG A 46 -8.37 -13.35 11.42
CA ARG A 46 -7.60 -12.12 11.65
C ARG A 46 -6.41 -12.35 12.58
N ASN A 47 -6.64 -13.05 13.70
CA ASN A 47 -5.56 -13.39 14.63
C ASN A 47 -4.48 -14.26 13.97
N SER A 48 -4.87 -15.24 13.16
CA SER A 48 -3.90 -16.07 12.42
C SER A 48 -3.07 -15.25 11.44
N LEU A 49 -3.70 -14.36 10.67
CA LEU A 49 -2.99 -13.46 9.75
C LEU A 49 -2.05 -12.50 10.51
N LEU A 50 -2.48 -11.99 11.67
CA LEU A 50 -1.66 -11.08 12.48
C LEU A 50 -0.40 -11.77 12.99
N LEU A 51 -0.53 -12.99 13.51
CA LEU A 51 0.61 -13.78 13.97
C LEU A 51 1.60 -14.06 12.82
N LYS A 52 1.10 -14.37 11.62
CA LYS A 52 1.96 -14.56 10.44
C LYS A 52 2.66 -13.27 10.03
N ALA A 53 1.93 -12.17 9.93
CA ALA A 53 2.51 -10.89 9.56
C ALA A 53 3.60 -10.48 10.55
N ILE A 54 3.28 -10.43 11.84
CA ILE A 54 4.14 -9.87 12.88
C ILE A 54 5.32 -10.80 13.20
N ASN A 55 5.08 -12.10 13.42
CA ASN A 55 6.12 -13.00 13.90
C ASN A 55 6.91 -13.66 12.77
N GLN A 56 6.31 -13.80 11.58
CA GLN A 56 6.92 -14.52 10.45
C GLN A 56 7.25 -13.60 9.28
N LYS A 57 7.05 -12.28 9.44
CA LYS A 57 7.27 -11.27 8.39
C LYS A 57 6.45 -11.54 7.13
N ASP A 58 5.30 -12.21 7.26
CA ASP A 58 4.46 -12.58 6.11
C ASP A 58 3.78 -11.33 5.52
N THR A 59 4.38 -10.80 4.47
CA THR A 59 3.92 -9.59 3.76
C THR A 59 2.59 -9.79 3.04
N LEU A 60 2.24 -11.03 2.68
CA LEU A 60 0.95 -11.36 2.08
C LEU A 60 -0.14 -11.37 3.13
N ALA A 61 0.13 -11.94 4.31
CA ALA A 61 -0.78 -11.87 5.46
C ALA A 61 -1.02 -10.42 5.88
N TYR A 62 0.04 -9.61 5.93
CA TYR A 62 -0.08 -8.18 6.17
C TYR A 62 -0.95 -7.49 5.12
N LYS A 63 -0.72 -7.74 3.83
CA LYS A 63 -1.50 -7.11 2.75
C LYS A 63 -3.00 -7.44 2.86
N LYS A 64 -3.34 -8.69 3.22
CA LYS A 64 -4.73 -9.11 3.46
C LYS A 64 -5.35 -8.34 4.63
N LEU A 65 -4.62 -8.19 5.73
CA LEU A 65 -5.10 -7.43 6.89
C LEU A 65 -5.26 -5.95 6.57
N SER A 66 -4.26 -5.32 5.95
CA SER A 66 -4.33 -3.91 5.55
C SER A 66 -5.56 -3.63 4.68
N ASN A 67 -5.81 -4.49 3.68
CA ASN A 67 -7.01 -4.40 2.85
C ASN A 67 -8.31 -4.62 3.65
N PHE A 68 -8.31 -5.57 4.60
CA PHE A 68 -9.45 -5.81 5.48
C PHE A 68 -9.79 -4.57 6.30
N TYR A 69 -8.82 -4.01 7.00
CA TYR A 69 -9.04 -2.84 7.86
C TYR A 69 -9.44 -1.61 7.06
N LEU A 70 -8.84 -1.39 5.89
CA LEU A 70 -9.24 -0.30 4.99
C LEU A 70 -10.67 -0.48 4.47
N ALA A 71 -11.04 -1.68 4.00
CA ALA A 71 -12.38 -1.95 3.46
C ALA A 71 -13.50 -1.92 4.51
N ASN A 72 -13.15 -1.95 5.80
CA ASN A 72 -14.09 -1.92 6.92
C ASN A 72 -14.04 -0.59 7.69
N ASP A 73 -13.40 0.45 7.16
CA ASP A 73 -13.23 1.75 7.82
C ASP A 73 -12.64 1.67 9.24
N ARG A 74 -11.65 0.77 9.40
CA ARG A 74 -10.94 0.49 10.66
C ARG A 74 -9.43 0.67 10.51
N ALA A 75 -9.02 1.60 9.65
CA ALA A 75 -7.61 1.85 9.36
C ALA A 75 -6.84 2.36 10.60
N ASP A 76 -7.53 3.01 11.53
CA ASP A 76 -7.03 3.45 12.84
C ASP A 76 -6.59 2.26 13.71
N GLU A 77 -7.41 1.20 13.78
CA GLU A 77 -7.07 -0.01 14.51
C GLU A 77 -5.85 -0.75 13.95
N PHE A 78 -5.55 -0.54 12.66
CA PHE A 78 -4.43 -1.21 12.00
C PHE A 78 -3.09 -0.50 12.22
N TYR A 79 -3.08 0.72 12.76
CA TYR A 79 -1.89 1.56 12.88
C TYR A 79 -0.74 0.87 13.62
N VAL A 80 -1.02 0.24 14.77
CA VAL A 80 0.02 -0.44 15.58
C VAL A 80 0.68 -1.57 14.79
N TYR A 81 -0.09 -2.32 13.99
CA TYR A 81 0.45 -3.42 13.20
C TYR A 81 1.25 -2.91 11.99
N ALA A 82 0.82 -1.81 11.38
CA ALA A 82 1.61 -1.11 10.37
C ALA A 82 2.94 -0.60 10.94
N PHE A 83 2.90 -0.03 12.15
CA PHE A 83 4.10 0.45 12.83
C PHE A 83 5.13 -0.66 13.02
N ILE A 84 4.73 -1.80 13.62
CA ILE A 84 5.61 -2.95 13.84
C ILE A 84 6.22 -3.44 12.52
N MET A 85 5.41 -3.57 11.48
CA MET A 85 5.89 -4.05 10.18
C MET A 85 6.83 -3.06 9.48
N ALA A 86 6.61 -1.76 9.68
CA ALA A 86 7.50 -0.73 9.17
C ALA A 86 8.84 -0.75 9.93
N THR A 87 8.84 -0.70 11.26
CA THR A 87 10.06 -0.50 12.05
C THR A 87 10.87 -1.76 12.26
N GLU A 88 10.23 -2.89 12.56
CA GLU A 88 10.93 -4.15 12.89
C GLU A 88 11.28 -4.98 11.66
N HIS A 89 10.48 -4.83 10.60
CA HIS A 89 10.60 -5.65 9.39
C HIS A 89 10.98 -4.84 8.15
N ASN A 90 11.13 -3.51 8.28
CA ASN A 90 11.46 -2.60 7.19
C ASN A 90 10.54 -2.79 5.97
N TYR A 91 9.25 -3.08 6.21
CA TYR A 91 8.34 -3.47 5.13
C TYR A 91 7.81 -2.23 4.38
N PRO A 92 8.05 -2.09 3.06
CA PRO A 92 7.83 -0.82 2.36
C PRO A 92 6.38 -0.36 2.31
N LYS A 93 5.44 -1.31 2.16
CA LYS A 93 4.01 -1.01 2.20
C LYS A 93 3.57 -0.51 3.57
N ALA A 94 4.16 -1.02 4.65
CA ALA A 94 3.76 -0.63 5.99
C ALA A 94 4.11 0.82 6.30
N TYR A 95 5.27 1.29 5.83
CA TYR A 95 5.60 2.71 5.83
C TYR A 95 4.56 3.55 5.08
N TYR A 96 4.09 3.07 3.91
CA TYR A 96 3.04 3.78 3.17
C TYR A 96 1.71 3.81 3.91
N ASP A 97 1.30 2.69 4.53
CA ASP A 97 0.07 2.61 5.30
C ASP A 97 0.10 3.58 6.49
N LEU A 98 1.25 3.74 7.17
CA LEU A 98 1.43 4.75 8.23
C LEU A 98 1.29 6.19 7.70
N TYR A 99 1.83 6.48 6.51
CA TYR A 99 1.65 7.78 5.86
C TYR A 99 0.16 8.06 5.62
N GLU A 100 -0.59 7.12 5.03
CA GLU A 100 -2.03 7.28 4.77
C GLU A 100 -2.82 7.48 6.07
N SER A 101 -2.57 6.64 7.09
CA SER A 101 -3.22 6.75 8.40
C SER A 101 -2.99 8.10 9.06
N LEU A 102 -1.76 8.63 9.04
CA LEU A 102 -1.45 9.93 9.62
C LEU A 102 -2.07 11.08 8.84
N MET A 103 -2.05 11.01 7.51
CA MET A 103 -2.69 12.03 6.66
C MET A 103 -4.20 12.07 6.90
N PHE A 104 -4.86 10.91 7.02
CA PHE A 104 -6.27 10.80 7.36
C PHE A 104 -6.58 11.34 8.76
N ALA A 105 -5.85 10.89 9.78
CA ALA A 105 -6.04 11.34 11.16
C ALA A 105 -5.80 12.85 11.35
N SER A 106 -4.92 13.44 10.54
CA SER A 106 -4.61 14.87 10.59
C SER A 106 -5.81 15.78 10.29
N VAL A 107 -6.88 15.24 9.68
CA VAL A 107 -8.12 15.98 9.43
C VAL A 107 -8.84 16.38 10.72
N TYR A 108 -8.71 15.56 11.78
CA TYR A 108 -9.43 15.72 13.05
C TYR A 108 -8.71 16.58 14.10
N ILE A 109 -7.54 17.14 13.78
CA ILE A 109 -6.71 17.91 14.72
C ILE A 109 -6.51 19.36 14.26
N ASN A 110 -6.17 20.23 15.22
CA ASN A 110 -5.86 21.64 14.95
C ASN A 110 -4.63 21.80 14.04
N GLN A 111 -4.46 22.99 13.46
CA GLN A 111 -3.43 23.26 12.45
C GLN A 111 -2.00 22.95 12.93
N PHE A 112 -1.65 23.32 14.18
CA PHE A 112 -0.30 23.07 14.70
C PHE A 112 0.00 21.57 14.80
N LYS A 113 -0.92 20.79 15.37
CA LYS A 113 -0.78 19.33 15.46
C LYS A 113 -0.77 18.68 14.09
N ARG A 114 -1.55 19.23 13.14
CA ARG A 114 -1.60 18.79 11.73
C ARG A 114 -0.25 18.91 11.05
N GLU A 115 0.47 20.01 11.24
CA GLU A 115 1.82 20.17 10.66
C GLU A 115 2.81 19.14 11.23
N ASN A 116 2.78 18.87 12.53
CA ASN A 116 3.64 17.84 13.13
C ASN A 116 3.30 16.43 12.60
N SER A 117 2.02 16.07 12.53
CA SER A 117 1.59 14.79 11.95
C SER A 117 1.98 14.67 10.47
N LYS A 118 1.85 15.75 9.70
CA LYS A 118 2.23 15.81 8.29
C LYS A 118 3.72 15.56 8.09
N LYS A 119 4.58 16.11 8.96
CA LYS A 119 6.03 15.86 8.91
C LYS A 119 6.36 14.38 9.08
N VAL A 120 5.79 13.75 10.12
CA VAL A 120 5.98 12.31 10.35
C VAL A 120 5.42 11.48 9.19
N ALA A 121 4.27 11.87 8.64
CA ALA A 121 3.69 11.20 7.48
C ALA A 121 4.62 11.28 6.25
N ILE A 122 5.18 12.46 5.93
CA ILE A 122 6.10 12.63 4.80
C ILE A 122 7.37 11.81 5.00
N TYR A 123 7.91 11.71 6.22
CA TYR A 123 9.02 10.83 6.52
C TYR A 123 8.72 9.37 6.14
N TYR A 124 7.55 8.85 6.52
CA TYR A 124 7.15 7.49 6.17
C TYR A 124 6.90 7.31 4.66
N LEU A 125 6.36 8.33 3.98
CA LEU A 125 6.22 8.32 2.53
C LEU A 125 7.58 8.18 1.83
N LEU A 126 8.57 8.95 2.27
CA LEU A 126 9.94 8.89 1.77
C LEU A 126 10.56 7.51 2.01
N LYS A 127 10.46 6.97 3.25
CA LYS A 127 10.93 5.61 3.56
C LYS A 127 10.32 4.56 2.64
N SER A 128 9.01 4.63 2.42
CA SER A 128 8.31 3.71 1.53
C SER A 128 8.85 3.77 0.09
N ALA A 129 9.09 4.99 -0.41
CA ALA A 129 9.59 5.21 -1.76
C ALA A 129 11.06 4.78 -1.95
N GLU A 130 11.93 5.05 -0.97
CA GLU A 130 13.32 4.60 -0.92
C GLU A 130 13.41 3.07 -1.01
N LEU A 131 12.49 2.38 -0.36
CA LEU A 131 12.37 0.92 -0.41
C LEU A 131 11.59 0.42 -1.64
N ASN A 132 11.43 1.25 -2.66
CA ASN A 132 10.83 0.94 -3.95
C ASN A 132 9.34 0.57 -3.93
N TYR A 133 8.58 0.96 -2.90
CA TYR A 133 7.14 0.78 -2.93
C TYR A 133 6.49 1.72 -3.96
N LYS A 134 5.75 1.14 -4.91
CA LYS A 134 5.08 1.89 -5.98
C LYS A 134 4.12 2.97 -5.45
N GLY A 135 3.36 2.67 -4.41
CA GLY A 135 2.45 3.63 -3.79
C GLY A 135 3.20 4.84 -3.24
N GLY A 136 4.34 4.61 -2.57
CA GLY A 136 5.18 5.67 -2.03
C GLY A 136 5.74 6.57 -3.12
N LYS A 137 6.35 5.98 -4.15
CA LYS A 137 6.89 6.72 -5.30
C LYS A 137 5.83 7.56 -6.00
N ASN A 138 4.66 6.99 -6.25
CA ASN A 138 3.56 7.68 -6.93
C ASN A 138 3.05 8.90 -6.14
N HIS A 139 3.13 8.86 -4.80
CA HIS A 139 2.65 9.96 -3.95
C HIS A 139 3.69 11.05 -3.69
N LEU A 140 4.97 10.84 -3.99
CA LEU A 140 5.98 11.89 -3.81
C LEU A 140 5.73 13.14 -4.66
N ALA A 141 5.13 12.98 -5.84
CA ALA A 141 4.80 14.09 -6.74
C ALA A 141 3.82 15.10 -6.12
N LYS A 142 3.10 14.74 -5.04
CA LYS A 142 2.25 15.68 -4.29
C LYS A 142 3.04 16.69 -3.46
N TYR A 143 4.29 16.38 -3.14
CA TYR A 143 5.12 17.14 -2.20
C TYR A 143 6.38 17.71 -2.86
N PHE A 144 6.90 17.03 -3.89
CA PHE A 144 8.13 17.39 -4.58
C PHE A 144 7.86 17.51 -6.07
N LYS A 145 8.16 18.67 -6.66
CA LYS A 145 7.90 18.96 -8.07
C LYS A 145 8.92 18.28 -8.98
N ASN A 146 10.19 18.27 -8.57
CA ASN A 146 11.28 17.64 -9.31
C ASN A 146 11.85 16.46 -8.52
N VAL A 147 12.38 15.48 -9.26
CA VAL A 147 12.99 14.29 -8.66
C VAL A 147 14.24 14.66 -7.84
N ASP A 148 15.00 15.65 -8.29
CA ASP A 148 16.22 16.12 -7.62
C ASP A 148 15.94 16.84 -6.29
N ASP A 149 14.69 17.27 -6.07
CA ASP A 149 14.26 17.93 -4.82
C ASP A 149 13.82 16.94 -3.75
N ILE A 150 13.74 15.64 -4.06
CA ILE A 150 13.27 14.60 -3.13
C ILE A 150 14.42 14.28 -2.16
N PRO A 151 14.34 14.66 -0.87
CA PRO A 151 15.38 14.34 0.10
C PRO A 151 15.34 12.85 0.44
N SER A 152 16.42 12.33 1.02
CA SER A 152 16.31 11.08 1.75
C SER A 152 15.40 11.26 2.96
N SER A 153 14.73 10.19 3.38
CA SER A 153 13.94 10.14 4.61
C SER A 153 14.77 10.56 5.83
N LYS A 154 16.06 10.21 5.84
CA LYS A 154 17.00 10.60 6.91
C LYS A 154 17.23 12.10 6.92
N ASP A 155 17.60 12.69 5.77
CA ASP A 155 17.90 14.12 5.69
C ASP A 155 16.64 14.97 5.96
N TYR A 156 15.48 14.49 5.50
CA TYR A 156 14.19 15.08 5.82
C TYR A 156 13.92 15.11 7.32
N TRP A 157 14.15 13.98 8.02
CA TRP A 157 13.92 13.87 9.46
C TRP A 157 14.81 14.81 10.27
N LEU A 158 16.12 14.82 9.96
CA LEU A 158 17.10 15.72 10.59
C LEU A 158 16.69 17.19 10.43
N LYS A 159 16.27 17.57 9.22
CA LYS A 159 15.88 18.95 8.93
C LYS A 159 14.57 19.35 9.60
N GLU A 160 13.54 18.51 9.53
CA GLU A 160 12.17 18.92 9.84
C GLU A 160 11.68 18.54 11.22
N VAL A 161 12.19 17.45 11.79
CA VAL A 161 11.70 16.88 13.05
C VAL A 161 12.66 17.15 14.20
N GLU A 162 13.96 17.02 13.97
CA GLU A 162 14.97 17.21 15.03
C GLU A 162 15.34 18.68 15.26
N SER A 163 15.23 19.54 14.25
CA SER A 163 15.52 20.98 14.35
C SER A 163 14.66 21.80 15.33
N LYS A 164 13.65 21.16 15.94
CA LYS A 164 12.72 21.79 16.91
C LYS A 164 12.89 21.29 18.35
N VAL A 165 13.87 20.45 18.64
CA VAL A 165 14.21 20.12 20.03
C VAL A 165 15.10 21.26 20.57
N PRO A 166 14.67 22.03 21.59
CA PRO A 166 15.56 23.00 22.23
C PRO A 166 16.71 22.24 22.89
N ASN A 167 17.95 22.70 22.66
CA ASN A 167 19.12 22.30 23.45
C ASN A 167 18.94 22.65 24.93
#